data_AF-A0A0D2G5K2-F1
#
_entry.id   AF-A0A0D2G5K2-F1
#
_cell.length_a   1.000
_cell.length_b   1.000
_cell.length_c   1.000
_cell.angle_alpha   90.00
_cell.angle_beta   90.00
_cell.angle_gamma   90.00
#
_symmetry.space_group_name_H-M   'P 1'
#
loop_
_entity.id
_entity.type
_entity.pdbx_description
1 polymer ?
#
loop_
_entity_poly.entity_id
_entity_poly.type
_entity_poly.pdbx_seq_one_letter_code
_entity_poly.pdbx_strand_id
1 'polypeptide(L)'
;MRLSSLLTLACAIAAFVLSILCLLAGDKRTFLQDTEILTLNISRLGHGSLFDTSSGDSGLLSGLSSTIQEGINDIIGDAATDIASLLGLPDFFNVHVTDYCQGVYSPNSTAPNPGQNVTECSKSTLGFHFEPTKIVQDHLPAGITLDDIHWPSDITDAENTIKIVSRVMVIFYIIGIVLSGIAMFTAAAGIFTNGRLSAFFNWLVDVVAFITLGVASAVATAVMVIATNRINKYTDEIGIASSKGGKFLGMTWAATAVMLLASFVSVVQCCVGRRNTRRYGEKGGY
;
A
#
# COMPACT_ATOMS: atom_id res chain seq x y z
N MET A 1 -20.09 14.22 31.21
CA MET A 1 -19.87 13.69 29.84
C MET A 1 -19.83 12.17 29.93
N ARG A 2 -20.39 11.42 28.95
CA ARG A 2 -20.20 9.96 28.93
C ARG A 2 -18.79 9.67 28.41
N LEU A 3 -18.01 8.92 29.18
CA LEU A 3 -16.71 8.40 28.74
C LEU A 3 -16.83 7.63 27.40
N SER A 4 -17.98 7.00 27.16
CA SER A 4 -18.27 6.28 25.91
C SER A 4 -18.29 7.19 24.67
N SER A 5 -18.83 8.40 24.77
CA SER A 5 -18.90 9.33 23.62
C SER A 5 -17.51 9.87 23.28
N LEU A 6 -16.69 10.13 24.30
CA LEU A 6 -15.27 10.49 24.10
C LEU A 6 -14.49 9.33 23.47
N LEU A 7 -14.75 8.10 23.89
CA LEU A 7 -14.13 6.91 23.30
C LEU A 7 -14.52 6.74 21.83
N THR A 8 -15.80 6.91 21.49
CA THR A 8 -16.27 6.82 20.09
C THR A 8 -15.60 7.88 19.22
N LEU A 9 -15.54 9.12 19.73
CA LEU A 9 -14.86 10.22 19.05
C LEU A 9 -13.37 9.94 18.86
N ALA A 10 -12.67 9.45 19.90
CA ALA A 10 -11.26 9.11 19.80
C ALA A 10 -10.99 8.01 18.77
N CYS A 11 -11.82 6.96 18.75
CA CYS A 11 -11.74 5.89 17.76
C CYS A 11 -12.00 6.40 16.34
N ALA A 12 -13.01 7.25 16.12
CA ALA A 12 -13.32 7.82 14.83
C ALA A 12 -12.20 8.76 14.33
N ILE A 13 -11.63 9.59 15.20
CA ILE A 13 -10.46 10.42 14.88
C ILE A 13 -9.27 9.53 14.49
N ALA A 14 -8.96 8.51 15.28
CA ALA A 14 -7.85 7.61 15.00
C ALA A 14 -8.03 6.89 13.66
N ALA A 15 -9.24 6.40 13.37
CA ALA A 15 -9.57 5.78 12.09
C ALA A 15 -9.41 6.72 10.91
N PHE A 16 -9.96 7.93 11.04
CA PHE A 16 -9.88 8.97 10.01
C PHE A 16 -8.44 9.34 9.70
N VAL A 17 -7.63 9.58 10.75
CA VAL A 17 -6.21 9.89 10.59
C VAL A 17 -5.46 8.72 9.97
N LEU A 18 -5.58 7.50 10.51
CA LEU A 18 -4.86 6.34 10.00
C LEU A 18 -5.22 6.01 8.54
N SER A 19 -6.50 6.10 8.17
CA SER A 19 -6.96 5.82 6.80
C SER A 19 -6.49 6.90 5.81
N ILE A 20 -6.48 8.18 6.20
CA ILE A 20 -5.86 9.25 5.39
C ILE A 20 -4.36 9.01 5.23
N LEU A 21 -3.66 8.65 6.32
CA LEU A 21 -2.23 8.36 6.26
C LEU A 21 -1.93 7.17 5.34
N CYS A 22 -2.77 6.14 5.33
CA CYS A 22 -2.64 5.01 4.39
C CYS A 22 -2.87 5.43 2.93
N LEU A 23 -3.87 6.30 2.68
CA LEU A 23 -4.18 6.77 1.33
C LEU A 23 -3.11 7.70 0.77
N LEU A 24 -2.51 8.55 1.63
CA LEU A 24 -1.50 9.54 1.24
C LEU A 24 -0.06 9.06 1.45
N ALA A 25 0.14 7.83 1.92
CA ALA A 25 1.47 7.25 2.04
C ALA A 25 2.17 7.29 0.69
N GLY A 26 3.41 7.75 0.65
CA GLY A 26 4.18 7.83 -0.60
C GLY A 26 4.06 9.15 -1.38
N ASP A 27 3.12 10.04 -1.04
CA ASP A 27 2.86 11.29 -1.78
C ASP A 27 4.11 12.16 -2.00
N LYS A 28 5.08 12.06 -1.08
CA LYS A 28 6.41 12.67 -1.20
C LYS A 28 7.48 11.71 -0.71
N ARG A 29 8.71 11.84 -1.21
CA ARG A 29 9.90 11.03 -0.85
C ARG A 29 10.19 10.89 0.64
N THR A 30 9.68 11.77 1.50
CA THR A 30 9.90 11.71 2.96
C THR A 30 8.64 11.35 3.75
N PHE A 31 7.49 11.26 3.09
CA PHE A 31 6.20 11.07 3.76
C PHE A 31 5.80 9.60 3.73
N LEU A 32 5.89 8.94 4.89
CA LEU A 32 5.43 7.56 5.13
C LEU A 32 5.91 6.55 4.07
N GLN A 33 7.16 6.66 3.63
CA GLN A 33 7.75 5.78 2.62
C GLN A 33 7.83 4.30 3.01
N ASP A 34 7.87 4.02 4.32
CA ASP A 34 7.86 2.65 4.85
C ASP A 34 6.42 2.11 5.01
N THR A 35 5.42 2.81 4.46
CA THR A 35 3.99 2.45 4.50
C THR A 35 3.50 2.07 3.11
N GLU A 36 4.35 1.37 2.37
CA GLU A 36 4.05 0.76 1.09
C GLU A 36 3.13 -0.45 1.25
N ILE A 37 2.37 -0.79 0.21
CA ILE A 37 1.65 -2.05 0.09
C ILE A 37 2.66 -3.18 -0.13
N LEU A 38 3.62 -2.97 -1.02
CA LEU A 38 4.70 -3.91 -1.28
C LEU A 38 5.93 -3.17 -1.76
N THR A 39 7.09 -3.77 -1.50
CA THR A 39 8.34 -3.39 -2.16
C THR A 39 8.63 -4.40 -3.25
N LEU A 40 9.03 -3.92 -4.42
CA LEU A 40 9.59 -4.69 -5.51
C LEU A 40 11.09 -4.41 -5.55
N ASN A 41 11.90 -5.39 -5.19
CA ASN A 41 13.36 -5.35 -5.29
C ASN A 41 13.79 -5.93 -6.64
N ILE A 42 14.45 -5.10 -7.44
CA ILE A 42 15.02 -5.46 -8.74
C ILE A 42 16.55 -5.29 -8.77
N SER A 43 17.20 -5.06 -7.62
CA SER A 43 18.66 -4.89 -7.55
C SER A 43 19.44 -6.09 -8.09
N ARG A 44 18.84 -7.28 -8.08
CA ARG A 44 19.43 -8.53 -8.61
C ARG A 44 18.91 -8.90 -9.99
N LEU A 45 18.24 -7.98 -10.69
CA LEU A 45 17.77 -8.22 -12.05
C LEU A 45 18.94 -8.65 -12.93
N GLY A 46 18.81 -9.80 -13.58
CA GLY A 46 19.88 -10.38 -14.40
C GLY A 46 20.78 -11.39 -13.68
N HIS A 47 20.58 -11.64 -12.38
CA HIS A 47 21.32 -12.68 -11.64
C HIS A 47 20.60 -14.03 -11.59
N GLY A 48 19.42 -14.13 -12.21
CA GLY A 48 18.68 -15.38 -12.26
C GLY A 48 19.25 -16.35 -13.29
N SER A 49 18.86 -17.61 -13.18
CA SER A 49 19.31 -18.72 -14.03
C SER A 49 19.10 -18.49 -15.54
N LEU A 50 18.17 -17.61 -15.93
CA LEU A 50 17.93 -17.24 -17.33
C LEU A 50 19.10 -16.46 -17.95
N PHE A 51 19.93 -15.82 -17.11
CA PHE A 51 21.09 -15.03 -17.52
C PHE A 51 22.42 -15.75 -17.25
N ASP A 52 22.38 -16.97 -16.69
CA ASP A 52 23.56 -17.78 -16.39
C ASP A 52 24.18 -18.33 -17.68
N THR A 53 25.30 -17.75 -18.08
CA THR A 53 26.05 -18.08 -19.29
C THR A 53 26.77 -19.41 -19.25
N SER A 54 26.80 -20.09 -18.09
CA SER A 54 27.45 -21.41 -17.97
C SER A 54 26.86 -22.46 -18.94
N SER A 55 25.63 -22.24 -19.40
CA SER A 55 24.93 -23.10 -20.36
C SER A 55 25.20 -22.79 -21.84
N GLY A 56 26.04 -21.78 -22.15
CA GLY A 56 26.50 -21.50 -23.52
C GLY A 56 25.52 -20.72 -24.40
N ASP A 57 24.32 -20.40 -23.91
CA ASP A 57 23.35 -19.57 -24.65
C ASP A 57 23.64 -18.09 -24.41
N SER A 58 24.51 -17.53 -25.26
CA SER A 58 25.01 -16.15 -25.13
C SER A 58 24.07 -15.10 -25.75
N GLY A 59 22.85 -15.47 -26.14
CA GLY A 59 21.96 -14.65 -26.98
C GLY A 59 21.69 -13.26 -26.39
N LEU A 60 21.20 -13.20 -25.16
CA LEU A 60 20.82 -11.94 -24.51
C LEU A 60 22.04 -11.05 -24.22
N LEU A 61 23.11 -11.63 -23.65
CA LEU A 61 24.33 -10.87 -23.38
C LEU A 61 25.00 -10.40 -24.65
N SER A 62 24.94 -11.14 -25.76
CA SER A 62 25.46 -10.66 -27.03
C SER A 62 24.72 -9.41 -27.52
N GLY A 63 23.40 -9.33 -27.30
CA GLY A 63 22.58 -8.16 -27.58
C GLY A 63 23.00 -6.96 -26.72
N LEU A 64 23.02 -7.11 -25.38
CA LEU A 64 23.53 -6.07 -24.49
C LEU A 64 24.98 -5.69 -24.78
N SER A 65 25.81 -6.66 -25.21
CA SER A 65 27.22 -6.45 -25.46
C SER A 65 27.47 -5.47 -26.60
N SER A 66 26.60 -5.51 -27.61
CA SER A 66 26.68 -4.62 -28.76
C SER A 66 26.27 -3.18 -28.41
N THR A 67 25.37 -3.01 -27.44
CA THR A 67 24.86 -1.70 -27.01
C THR A 67 25.75 -1.04 -25.96
N ILE A 68 26.37 -1.82 -25.06
CA ILE A 68 27.23 -1.32 -23.97
C ILE A 68 28.70 -1.46 -24.37
N GLN A 69 29.10 -0.83 -25.47
CA GLN A 69 30.43 -0.98 -26.07
C GLN A 69 31.59 -0.46 -25.18
N GLU A 70 31.28 0.29 -24.11
CA GLU A 70 32.28 0.91 -23.23
C GLU A 70 32.58 0.14 -21.93
N GLY A 71 31.80 -0.89 -21.56
CA GLY A 71 31.94 -1.57 -20.26
C GLY A 71 32.50 -2.99 -20.28
N ILE A 72 32.63 -3.63 -21.45
CA ILE A 72 32.66 -5.10 -21.52
C ILE A 72 34.04 -5.73 -21.40
N ASN A 73 35.12 -4.96 -21.52
CA ASN A 73 36.44 -5.54 -21.35
C ASN A 73 36.66 -6.13 -19.94
N ASP A 74 35.91 -5.67 -18.92
CA ASP A 74 35.90 -6.25 -17.58
C ASP A 74 34.77 -7.28 -17.35
N ILE A 75 33.80 -7.41 -18.27
CA ILE A 75 32.57 -8.22 -18.09
C ILE A 75 32.81 -9.73 -18.31
N ILE A 76 33.85 -10.12 -19.05
CA ILE A 76 34.07 -11.53 -19.42
C ILE A 76 34.58 -12.36 -18.22
N GLY A 77 35.06 -11.72 -17.14
CA GLY A 77 35.68 -12.40 -16.00
C GLY A 77 34.77 -12.74 -14.83
N ASP A 78 33.72 -11.97 -14.58
CA ASP A 78 32.85 -12.12 -13.41
C ASP A 78 31.38 -12.10 -13.87
N ALA A 79 30.85 -13.29 -14.15
CA ALA A 79 29.47 -13.50 -14.59
C ALA A 79 28.48 -13.22 -13.44
N ALA A 80 28.24 -11.94 -13.13
CA ALA A 80 27.10 -11.42 -12.35
C ALA A 80 27.31 -9.93 -12.06
N THR A 81 27.61 -9.13 -13.08
CA THR A 81 27.51 -7.66 -12.92
C THR A 81 26.03 -7.31 -12.73
N ASP A 82 25.71 -6.49 -11.72
CA ASP A 82 24.35 -6.02 -11.45
C ASP A 82 23.84 -5.27 -12.70
N ILE A 83 23.17 -5.96 -13.62
CA ILE A 83 22.70 -5.40 -14.90
C ILE A 83 21.78 -4.20 -14.59
N ALA A 84 21.00 -4.27 -13.52
CA ALA A 84 20.23 -3.16 -12.99
C ALA A 84 21.08 -1.89 -12.80
N SER A 85 22.23 -2.01 -12.13
CA SER A 85 23.12 -0.88 -11.87
C SER A 85 23.75 -0.32 -13.15
N LEU A 86 24.11 -1.20 -14.10
CA LEU A 86 24.69 -0.80 -15.39
C LEU A 86 23.68 -0.07 -16.27
N LEU A 87 22.40 -0.45 -16.19
CA LEU A 87 21.31 0.20 -16.91
C LEU A 87 20.78 1.46 -16.21
N GLY A 88 21.31 1.79 -15.02
CA GLY A 88 20.81 2.91 -14.22
C GLY A 88 19.39 2.70 -13.70
N LEU A 89 18.96 1.44 -13.59
CA LEU A 89 17.67 1.09 -12.99
C LEU A 89 17.73 1.36 -11.47
N PRO A 90 16.62 1.83 -10.88
CA PRO A 90 16.51 1.88 -9.43
C PRO A 90 16.58 0.46 -8.84
N ASP A 91 17.09 0.31 -7.62
CA ASP A 91 17.18 -1.00 -6.97
C ASP A 91 15.82 -1.54 -6.51
N PHE A 92 14.90 -0.63 -6.17
CA PHE A 92 13.59 -1.01 -5.67
C PHE A 92 12.50 -0.01 -6.04
N PHE A 93 11.26 -0.51 -6.02
CA PHE A 93 10.03 0.26 -6.07
C PHE A 93 9.16 -0.02 -4.85
N ASN A 94 8.79 1.01 -4.10
CA ASN A 94 7.79 0.95 -3.05
C ASN A 94 6.44 1.38 -3.65
N VAL A 95 5.49 0.46 -3.67
CA VAL A 95 4.17 0.69 -4.26
C VAL A 95 3.19 1.06 -3.15
N HIS A 96 2.59 2.25 -3.21
CA HIS A 96 1.58 2.72 -2.28
C HIS A 96 0.18 2.61 -2.89
N VAL A 97 -0.84 3.10 -2.17
CA VAL A 97 -2.24 3.05 -2.62
C VAL A 97 -2.48 3.91 -3.87
N THR A 98 -1.83 5.07 -3.96
CA THR A 98 -2.09 6.09 -4.99
C THR A 98 -0.88 6.46 -5.84
N ASP A 99 0.28 5.88 -5.56
CA ASP A 99 1.55 6.18 -6.20
C ASP A 99 2.54 5.03 -6.00
N TYR A 100 3.71 5.19 -6.59
CA TYR A 100 4.91 4.44 -6.27
C TYR A 100 6.11 5.39 -6.12
N CYS A 101 7.08 4.96 -5.33
CA CYS A 101 8.38 5.60 -5.21
C CYS A 101 9.48 4.60 -5.59
N GLN A 102 10.55 5.09 -6.19
CA GLN A 102 11.71 4.31 -6.58
C GLN A 102 12.96 4.82 -5.87
N GLY A 103 13.94 3.94 -5.70
CA GLY A 103 15.14 4.29 -4.95
C GLY A 103 16.28 3.30 -5.13
N VAL A 104 17.38 3.60 -4.45
CA VAL A 104 18.58 2.77 -4.40
C VAL A 104 18.88 2.35 -2.97
N TYR A 105 19.48 1.18 -2.80
CA TYR A 105 19.93 0.68 -1.52
C TYR A 105 21.26 1.34 -1.13
N SER A 106 21.37 1.78 0.12
CA SER A 106 22.56 2.41 0.68
C SER A 106 23.14 1.56 1.82
N PRO A 107 24.46 1.30 1.85
CA PRO A 107 25.47 1.73 0.89
C PRO A 107 25.41 0.98 -0.45
N ASN A 108 25.00 -0.30 -0.47
CA ASN A 108 24.80 -1.14 -1.66
C ASN A 108 23.71 -2.20 -1.37
N SER A 109 23.14 -2.80 -2.40
CA SER A 109 22.13 -3.88 -2.33
C SER A 109 22.59 -5.16 -1.62
N THR A 110 23.90 -5.41 -1.60
CA THR A 110 24.54 -6.60 -0.97
C THR A 110 24.85 -6.42 0.51
N ALA A 111 24.67 -5.23 1.08
CA ALA A 111 24.86 -5.01 2.51
C ALA A 111 23.84 -5.82 3.33
N PRO A 112 24.19 -6.27 4.56
CA PRO A 112 23.32 -7.14 5.36
C PRO A 112 22.00 -6.47 5.81
N ASN A 113 21.96 -5.14 5.92
CA ASN A 113 20.76 -4.35 6.19
C ASN A 113 20.84 -3.03 5.41
N PRO A 114 20.62 -3.06 4.09
CA PRO A 114 20.73 -1.86 3.29
C PRO A 114 19.58 -0.91 3.63
N GLY A 115 19.92 0.36 3.87
CA GLY A 115 18.93 1.42 3.97
C GLY A 115 18.31 1.68 2.61
N GLN A 116 17.03 2.00 2.57
CA GLN A 116 16.36 2.44 1.35
C GLN A 116 16.56 3.96 1.19
N ASN A 117 17.15 4.39 0.08
CA ASN A 117 17.25 5.80 -0.28
C ASN A 117 16.34 6.11 -1.47
N VAL A 118 15.19 6.74 -1.18
CA VAL A 118 14.17 7.05 -2.19
C VAL A 118 14.63 8.21 -3.07
N THR A 119 14.79 7.94 -4.36
CA THR A 119 15.32 8.89 -5.34
C THR A 119 14.22 9.64 -6.06
N GLU A 120 13.08 9.03 -6.36
CA GLU A 120 11.98 9.66 -7.07
C GLU A 120 10.63 9.04 -6.69
N CYS A 121 9.56 9.83 -6.78
CA CYS A 121 8.20 9.35 -6.59
C CYS A 121 7.34 9.80 -7.76
N SER A 122 6.47 8.92 -8.20
CA SER A 122 5.43 9.24 -9.16
C SER A 122 4.41 10.21 -8.57
N LYS A 123 3.66 10.87 -9.45
CA LYS A 123 2.60 11.78 -9.03
C LYS A 123 1.42 10.99 -8.46
N SER A 124 1.02 11.30 -7.23
CA SER A 124 -0.16 10.69 -6.60
C SER A 124 -1.43 10.94 -7.40
N THR A 125 -2.14 9.85 -7.73
CA THR A 125 -3.43 9.91 -8.42
C THR A 125 -4.39 8.83 -7.90
N LEU A 126 -5.68 9.16 -7.81
CA LEU A 126 -6.71 8.20 -7.37
C LEU A 126 -6.97 7.07 -8.39
N GLY A 127 -6.55 7.27 -9.64
CA GLY A 127 -6.63 6.27 -10.71
C GLY A 127 -5.34 5.45 -10.89
N PHE A 128 -4.40 5.59 -9.95
CA PHE A 128 -3.12 4.93 -10.00
C PHE A 128 -3.25 3.40 -10.04
N HIS A 129 -2.38 2.80 -10.82
CA HIS A 129 -2.16 1.38 -10.90
C HIS A 129 -0.69 1.17 -11.24
N PHE A 130 -0.08 0.19 -10.59
CA PHE A 130 1.32 -0.13 -10.82
C PHE A 130 1.44 -0.96 -12.11
N GLU A 131 2.17 -0.41 -13.09
CA GLU A 131 2.45 -1.03 -14.40
C GLU A 131 3.97 -1.32 -14.49
N PRO A 132 4.49 -2.37 -13.82
CA PRO A 132 5.93 -2.68 -13.83
C PRO A 132 6.48 -2.86 -15.25
N THR A 133 5.69 -3.37 -16.19
CA THR A 133 6.06 -3.58 -17.60
C THR A 133 6.48 -2.28 -18.26
N LYS A 134 5.71 -1.20 -18.09
CA LYS A 134 6.06 0.12 -18.63
C LYS A 134 7.29 0.71 -17.96
N ILE A 135 7.38 0.56 -16.64
CA ILE A 135 8.53 1.06 -15.88
C ILE A 135 9.82 0.41 -16.37
N VAL A 136 9.82 -0.91 -16.54
CA VAL A 136 10.98 -1.62 -17.10
C VAL A 136 11.22 -1.19 -18.54
N GLN A 137 10.18 -1.12 -19.38
CA GLN A 137 10.28 -0.68 -20.78
C GLN A 137 10.94 0.69 -20.94
N ASP A 138 10.52 1.67 -20.13
CA ASP A 138 10.98 3.05 -20.22
C ASP A 138 12.45 3.20 -19.78
N HIS A 139 12.97 2.25 -19.02
CA HIS A 139 14.36 2.22 -18.57
C HIS A 139 15.24 1.25 -19.38
N LEU A 140 14.68 0.49 -20.33
CA LEU A 140 15.48 -0.36 -21.22
C LEU A 140 16.22 0.52 -22.26
N PRO A 141 17.48 0.20 -22.59
CA PRO A 141 18.23 0.92 -23.60
C PRO A 141 17.61 0.72 -24.98
N ALA A 142 17.80 1.69 -25.88
CA ALA A 142 17.31 1.61 -27.24
C ALA A 142 17.83 0.35 -27.95
N GLY A 143 16.92 -0.49 -28.44
CA GLY A 143 17.22 -1.74 -29.14
C GLY A 143 16.99 -3.02 -28.34
N ILE A 144 16.76 -2.93 -27.02
CA ILE A 144 16.32 -4.07 -26.20
C ILE A 144 14.83 -3.94 -25.93
N THR A 145 14.07 -4.96 -26.32
CA THR A 145 12.62 -5.05 -26.11
C THR A 145 12.28 -5.96 -24.94
N LEU A 146 11.03 -5.92 -24.48
CA LEU A 146 10.56 -6.82 -23.41
C LEU A 146 10.62 -8.30 -23.81
N ASP A 147 10.46 -8.57 -25.10
CA ASP A 147 10.57 -9.92 -25.65
C ASP A 147 12.00 -10.46 -25.51
N ASP A 148 13.01 -9.58 -25.65
CA ASP A 148 14.43 -9.97 -25.56
C ASP A 148 14.85 -10.37 -24.14
N ILE A 149 14.26 -9.75 -23.11
CA ILE A 149 14.48 -10.12 -21.70
C ILE A 149 13.54 -11.23 -21.23
N HIS A 150 12.79 -11.86 -22.15
CA HIS A 150 11.76 -12.86 -21.87
C HIS A 150 10.79 -12.40 -20.76
N TRP A 151 10.35 -11.13 -20.83
CA TRP A 151 9.46 -10.59 -19.81
C TRP A 151 8.18 -11.43 -19.72
N PRO A 152 7.85 -11.99 -18.55
CA PRO A 152 6.80 -12.99 -18.45
C PRO A 152 5.42 -12.37 -18.68
N SER A 153 4.63 -12.97 -19.58
CA SER A 153 3.26 -12.52 -19.90
C SER A 153 2.33 -12.54 -18.69
N ASP A 154 2.60 -13.40 -17.70
CA ASP A 154 1.90 -13.44 -16.41
C ASP A 154 1.91 -12.09 -15.69
N ILE A 155 2.99 -11.30 -15.84
CA ILE A 155 3.07 -9.95 -15.25
C ILE A 155 2.15 -9.00 -16.01
N THR A 156 2.16 -9.05 -17.35
CA THR A 156 1.28 -8.20 -18.17
C THR A 156 -0.21 -8.50 -17.95
N ASP A 157 -0.58 -9.78 -17.75
CA ASP A 157 -1.95 -10.16 -17.41
C ASP A 157 -2.31 -9.76 -15.96
N ALA A 158 -1.34 -9.84 -15.05
CA ALA A 158 -1.51 -9.36 -13.68
C ALA A 158 -1.74 -7.84 -13.63
N GLU A 159 -1.14 -7.04 -14.53
CA GLU A 159 -1.35 -5.58 -14.59
C GLU A 159 -2.81 -5.20 -14.86
N ASN A 160 -3.45 -5.87 -15.82
CA ASN A 160 -4.86 -5.62 -16.12
C ASN A 160 -5.75 -5.92 -14.90
N THR A 161 -5.42 -6.98 -14.17
CA THR A 161 -6.11 -7.35 -12.93
C THR A 161 -5.85 -6.31 -11.83
N ILE A 162 -4.58 -5.95 -11.61
CA ILE A 162 -4.14 -4.97 -10.61
C ILE A 162 -4.80 -3.61 -10.85
N LYS A 163 -4.94 -3.18 -12.11
CA LYS A 163 -5.59 -1.91 -12.46
C LYS A 163 -7.05 -1.82 -11.99
N ILE A 164 -7.81 -2.89 -12.17
CA ILE A 164 -9.21 -2.92 -11.73
C ILE A 164 -9.26 -2.97 -10.21
N VAL A 165 -8.46 -3.85 -9.60
CA VAL A 165 -8.47 -4.08 -8.16
C VAL A 165 -7.96 -2.86 -7.38
N SER A 166 -6.92 -2.17 -7.86
CA SER A 166 -6.38 -0.97 -7.23
C SER A 166 -7.39 0.17 -7.21
N ARG A 167 -8.11 0.39 -8.33
CA ARG A 167 -9.17 1.40 -8.40
C ARG A 167 -10.30 1.11 -7.42
N VAL A 168 -10.75 -0.15 -7.36
CA VAL A 168 -11.78 -0.57 -6.41
C VAL A 168 -11.33 -0.33 -4.98
N MET A 169 -10.10 -0.72 -4.64
CA MET A 169 -9.48 -0.48 -3.33
C MET A 169 -9.47 1.01 -2.96
N VAL A 170 -8.99 1.88 -3.86
CA VAL A 170 -8.95 3.34 -3.64
C VAL A 170 -10.35 3.90 -3.42
N ILE A 171 -11.35 3.49 -4.21
CA ILE A 171 -12.74 3.94 -4.06
C ILE A 171 -13.27 3.59 -2.65
N PHE A 172 -13.06 2.36 -2.20
CA PHE A 172 -13.49 1.95 -0.87
C PHE A 172 -12.75 2.71 0.25
N TYR A 173 -11.45 2.99 0.09
CA TYR A 173 -10.72 3.84 1.03
C TYR A 173 -11.32 5.24 1.11
N ILE A 174 -11.59 5.90 -0.02
CA ILE A 174 -12.17 7.25 -0.04
C ILE A 174 -13.53 7.26 0.67
N ILE A 175 -14.41 6.30 0.35
CA ILE A 175 -15.73 6.21 0.98
C ILE A 175 -15.57 6.00 2.50
N GLY A 176 -14.68 5.09 2.92
CA GLY A 176 -14.37 4.85 4.32
C GLY A 176 -13.80 6.06 5.06
N ILE A 177 -12.91 6.81 4.42
CA ILE A 177 -12.33 8.06 4.96
C ILE A 177 -13.42 9.11 5.14
N VAL A 178 -14.25 9.35 4.12
CA VAL A 178 -15.34 10.33 4.21
C VAL A 178 -16.33 9.93 5.32
N LEU A 179 -16.74 8.67 5.39
CA LEU A 179 -17.66 8.19 6.42
C LEU A 179 -17.06 8.23 7.82
N SER A 180 -15.76 7.91 8.00
CA SER A 180 -15.08 8.05 9.29
C SER A 180 -14.93 9.52 9.71
N GLY A 181 -14.77 10.44 8.76
CA GLY A 181 -14.83 11.87 9.01
C GLY A 181 -16.22 12.33 9.43
N ILE A 182 -17.28 11.83 8.79
CA ILE A 182 -18.67 12.09 9.20
C ILE A 182 -18.92 11.54 10.61
N ALA A 183 -18.48 10.30 10.89
CA ALA A 183 -18.55 9.66 12.20
C ALA A 183 -17.88 10.49 13.30
N MET A 184 -16.72 11.08 13.02
CA MET A 184 -16.04 11.99 13.93
C MET A 184 -16.91 13.20 14.27
N PHE A 185 -17.52 13.85 13.26
CA PHE A 185 -18.38 15.02 13.49
C PHE A 185 -19.69 14.65 14.20
N THR A 186 -20.32 13.51 13.86
CA THR A 186 -21.54 13.05 14.53
C THR A 186 -21.27 12.64 15.98
N ALA A 187 -20.12 12.02 16.27
CA ALA A 187 -19.71 11.70 17.63
C ALA A 187 -19.47 12.97 18.47
N ALA A 188 -18.85 14.00 17.88
CA ALA A 188 -18.66 15.29 18.55
C ALA A 188 -20.00 16.00 18.82
N ALA A 189 -20.90 16.06 17.84
CA ALA A 189 -22.25 16.61 18.01
C ALA A 189 -23.09 15.79 19.01
N GLY A 190 -22.86 14.48 19.08
CA GLY A 190 -23.46 13.55 20.03
C GLY A 190 -23.16 13.90 21.50
N ILE A 191 -22.09 14.65 21.78
CA ILE A 191 -21.77 15.11 23.13
C ILE A 191 -22.80 16.13 23.64
N PHE A 192 -23.35 16.95 22.74
CA PHE A 192 -24.30 18.02 23.07
C PHE A 192 -25.77 17.61 22.85
N THR A 193 -26.02 16.61 21.99
CA THR A 193 -27.37 16.18 21.63
C THR A 193 -27.87 15.01 22.50
N ASN A 194 -29.16 15.00 22.83
CA ASN A 194 -29.77 14.02 23.76
C ASN A 194 -30.74 13.03 23.10
N GLY A 195 -30.67 12.87 21.78
CA GLY A 195 -31.60 12.05 21.02
C GLY A 195 -31.13 10.61 20.81
N ARG A 196 -32.01 9.63 21.04
CA ARG A 196 -31.78 8.23 20.63
C ARG A 196 -31.56 8.10 19.11
N LEU A 197 -32.24 8.96 18.34
CA LEU A 197 -32.11 9.02 16.89
C LEU A 197 -30.68 9.40 16.46
N SER A 198 -30.06 10.36 17.15
CA SER A 198 -28.66 10.75 16.91
C SER A 198 -27.70 9.57 17.13
N ALA A 199 -27.90 8.81 18.20
CA ALA A 199 -27.10 7.61 18.49
C ALA A 199 -27.27 6.51 17.42
N PHE A 200 -28.49 6.32 16.90
CA PHE A 200 -28.74 5.36 15.81
C PHE A 200 -28.06 5.76 14.51
N PHE A 201 -28.13 7.03 14.12
CA PHE A 201 -27.43 7.52 12.93
C PHE A 201 -25.91 7.41 13.08
N ASN A 202 -25.34 7.75 14.24
CA ASN A 202 -23.91 7.59 14.49
C ASN A 202 -23.48 6.12 14.32
N TRP A 203 -24.24 5.19 14.91
CA TRP A 203 -23.99 3.76 14.74
C TRP A 203 -24.03 3.31 13.27
N LEU A 204 -25.02 3.77 12.50
CA LEU A 204 -25.13 3.41 11.09
C LEU A 204 -23.91 3.89 10.29
N VAL A 205 -23.49 5.14 10.52
CA VAL A 205 -22.30 5.69 9.87
C VAL A 205 -21.04 4.91 10.28
N ASP A 206 -20.87 4.59 11.56
CA ASP A 206 -19.73 3.83 12.06
C ASP A 206 -19.64 2.44 11.41
N VAL A 207 -20.78 1.73 11.31
CA VAL A 207 -20.83 0.38 10.73
C VAL A 207 -20.51 0.42 9.24
N VAL A 208 -21.06 1.38 8.49
CA VAL A 208 -20.77 1.49 7.06
C VAL A 208 -19.30 1.88 6.83
N ALA A 209 -18.75 2.80 7.65
CA ALA A 209 -17.33 3.14 7.61
C ALA A 209 -16.42 1.94 7.93
N PHE A 210 -16.78 1.12 8.93
CA PHE A 210 -16.07 -0.12 9.24
C PHE A 210 -16.08 -1.09 8.05
N ILE A 211 -17.25 -1.32 7.43
CA ILE A 211 -17.38 -2.23 6.30
C ILE A 211 -16.54 -1.75 5.13
N THR A 212 -16.61 -0.46 4.77
CA THR A 212 -15.88 0.05 3.61
C THR A 212 -14.37 0.07 3.82
N LEU A 213 -13.88 0.49 4.99
CA LEU A 213 -12.44 0.38 5.33
C LEU A 213 -11.97 -1.07 5.44
N GLY A 214 -12.81 -1.96 5.97
CA GLY A 214 -12.52 -3.39 6.08
C GLY A 214 -12.41 -4.05 4.71
N VAL A 215 -13.32 -3.72 3.78
CA VAL A 215 -13.25 -4.18 2.39
C VAL A 215 -12.00 -3.64 1.71
N ALA A 216 -11.70 -2.35 1.84
CA ALA A 216 -10.48 -1.75 1.28
C ALA A 216 -9.21 -2.45 1.79
N SER A 217 -9.12 -2.65 3.12
CA SER A 217 -8.00 -3.34 3.78
C SER A 217 -7.87 -4.80 3.33
N ALA A 218 -8.98 -5.51 3.19
CA ALA A 218 -9.00 -6.90 2.73
C ALA A 218 -8.54 -7.00 1.26
N VAL A 219 -9.02 -6.10 0.39
CA VAL A 219 -8.59 -6.03 -1.00
C VAL A 219 -7.10 -5.70 -1.09
N ALA A 220 -6.62 -4.71 -0.33
CA ALA A 220 -5.20 -4.35 -0.30
C ALA A 220 -4.32 -5.52 0.16
N THR A 221 -4.78 -6.25 1.18
CA THR A 221 -4.11 -7.47 1.66
C THR A 221 -4.07 -8.55 0.57
N ALA A 222 -5.17 -8.75 -0.16
CA ALA A 222 -5.23 -9.70 -1.25
C ALA A 222 -4.27 -9.33 -2.39
N VAL A 223 -4.25 -8.05 -2.80
CA VAL A 223 -3.30 -7.53 -3.81
C VAL A 223 -1.87 -7.76 -3.36
N MET A 224 -1.53 -7.37 -2.14
CA MET A 224 -0.20 -7.55 -1.56
C MET A 224 0.24 -9.02 -1.59
N VAL A 225 -0.63 -9.95 -1.15
CA VAL A 225 -0.31 -11.38 -1.13
C VAL A 225 -0.18 -11.95 -2.55
N ILE A 226 -1.13 -11.65 -3.45
CA ILE A 226 -1.13 -12.18 -4.81
C ILE A 226 0.06 -11.65 -5.58
N ALA A 227 0.29 -10.33 -5.58
CA ALA A 227 1.39 -9.70 -6.29
C ALA A 227 2.74 -10.25 -5.80
N THR A 228 2.99 -10.24 -4.48
CA THR A 228 4.25 -10.76 -3.93
C THR A 228 4.44 -12.25 -4.26
N ASN A 229 3.40 -13.08 -4.14
CA ASN A 229 3.52 -14.50 -4.45
C ASN A 229 3.74 -14.77 -5.95
N ARG A 230 3.17 -13.94 -6.85
CA ARG A 230 3.37 -14.07 -8.30
C ARG A 230 4.76 -13.61 -8.71
N ILE A 231 5.21 -12.47 -8.21
CA ILE A 231 6.52 -11.91 -8.50
C ILE A 231 7.63 -12.83 -7.98
N ASN A 232 7.51 -13.33 -6.75
CA ASN A 232 8.54 -14.17 -6.14
C ASN A 232 8.76 -15.52 -6.84
N LYS A 233 7.88 -15.93 -7.78
CA LYS A 233 8.13 -17.10 -8.63
C LYS A 233 9.29 -16.88 -9.59
N TYR A 234 9.53 -15.63 -9.98
CA TYR A 234 10.56 -15.25 -10.93
C TYR A 234 11.86 -14.78 -10.24
N THR A 235 11.97 -14.97 -8.93
CA THR A 235 13.18 -14.65 -8.16
C THR A 235 14.40 -15.42 -8.69
N ASP A 236 14.25 -16.73 -8.91
CA ASP A 236 15.37 -17.59 -9.31
C ASP A 236 15.68 -17.52 -10.82
N GLU A 237 14.69 -17.13 -11.62
CA GLU A 237 14.81 -17.03 -13.09
C GLU A 237 15.34 -15.67 -13.52
N ILE A 238 14.81 -14.59 -12.94
CA ILE A 238 15.03 -13.21 -13.39
C ILE A 238 15.76 -12.37 -12.32
N GLY A 239 15.70 -12.76 -11.04
CA GLY A 239 16.34 -12.02 -9.94
C GLY A 239 15.45 -10.94 -9.30
N ILE A 240 14.15 -10.95 -9.56
CA ILE A 240 13.19 -9.98 -9.00
C ILE A 240 12.55 -10.57 -7.75
N ALA A 241 12.55 -9.82 -6.65
CA ALA A 241 11.89 -10.20 -5.40
C ALA A 241 10.88 -9.16 -4.97
N SER A 242 9.82 -9.57 -4.29
CA SER A 242 8.83 -8.70 -3.68
C SER A 242 8.65 -9.02 -2.20
N SER A 243 8.54 -7.99 -1.39
CA SER A 243 8.22 -8.07 0.04
C SER A 243 6.91 -7.36 0.34
N LYS A 244 6.20 -7.86 1.37
CA LYS A 244 4.91 -7.34 1.81
C LYS A 244 5.13 -6.17 2.77
N GLY A 245 4.40 -5.06 2.57
CA GLY A 245 4.50 -3.88 3.40
C GLY A 245 3.79 -4.06 4.75
N GLY A 246 4.58 -4.34 5.80
CA GLY A 246 4.04 -4.64 7.13
C GLY A 246 3.40 -3.44 7.82
N LYS A 247 3.96 -2.23 7.67
CA LYS A 247 3.44 -1.03 8.36
C LYS A 247 2.09 -0.60 7.77
N PHE A 248 1.96 -0.63 6.44
CA PHE A 248 0.67 -0.38 5.77
C PHE A 248 -0.39 -1.37 6.25
N LEU A 249 -0.08 -2.67 6.25
CA LEU A 249 -0.99 -3.71 6.72
C LEU A 249 -1.42 -3.45 8.17
N GLY A 250 -0.47 -3.10 9.04
CA GLY A 250 -0.75 -2.74 10.43
C GLY A 250 -1.65 -1.51 10.55
N MET A 251 -1.36 -0.44 9.81
CA MET A 251 -2.12 0.81 9.86
C MET A 251 -3.54 0.67 9.32
N THR A 252 -3.72 -0.01 8.19
CA THR A 252 -5.05 -0.18 7.58
C THR A 252 -5.96 -1.08 8.43
N TRP A 253 -5.42 -2.16 9.00
CA TRP A 253 -6.17 -3.01 9.92
C TRP A 253 -6.38 -2.36 11.29
N ALA A 254 -5.45 -1.54 11.77
CA ALA A 254 -5.67 -0.73 12.97
C ALA A 254 -6.84 0.25 12.77
N ALA A 255 -6.88 0.98 11.63
CA ALA A 255 -7.99 1.86 11.27
C ALA A 255 -9.32 1.10 11.24
N THR A 256 -9.33 -0.08 10.62
CA THR A 256 -10.50 -0.96 10.56
C THR A 256 -10.95 -1.42 11.95
N ALA A 257 -10.01 -1.83 12.81
CA ALA A 257 -10.30 -2.31 14.16
C ALA A 257 -10.83 -1.20 15.08
N VAL A 258 -10.28 0.02 15.00
CA VAL A 258 -10.80 1.14 15.80
C VAL A 258 -12.19 1.59 15.33
N MET A 259 -12.51 1.50 14.03
CA MET A 259 -13.89 1.72 13.54
C MET A 259 -14.87 0.64 13.98
N LEU A 260 -14.41 -0.61 14.04
CA LEU A 260 -15.21 -1.70 14.60
C LEU A 260 -15.52 -1.42 16.09
N LEU A 261 -14.52 -0.97 16.85
CA LEU A 261 -14.70 -0.58 18.25
C LEU A 261 -15.68 0.60 18.40
N ALA A 262 -15.54 1.64 17.55
CA ALA A 262 -16.49 2.76 17.52
C ALA A 262 -17.92 2.27 17.28
N SER A 263 -18.10 1.37 16.31
CA SER A 263 -19.40 0.75 16.00
C SER A 263 -19.99 0.05 17.23
N PHE A 264 -19.23 -0.77 17.94
CA PHE A 264 -19.70 -1.43 19.17
C PHE A 264 -20.09 -0.44 20.26
N VAL A 265 -19.28 0.60 20.48
CA VAL A 265 -19.57 1.62 21.50
C VAL A 265 -20.84 2.40 21.12
N SER A 266 -21.05 2.70 19.84
CA SER A 266 -22.25 3.37 19.33
C SER A 266 -23.51 2.51 19.45
N VAL A 267 -23.43 1.19 19.22
CA VAL A 267 -24.54 0.25 19.52
C VAL A 267 -24.94 0.37 20.99
N VAL A 268 -23.98 0.29 21.91
CA VAL A 268 -24.25 0.34 23.34
C VAL A 268 -24.91 1.67 23.73
N GLN A 269 -24.46 2.79 23.14
CA GLN A 269 -25.09 4.09 23.35
C GLN A 269 -26.54 4.13 22.84
N CYS A 270 -26.81 3.51 21.69
CA CYS A 270 -28.15 3.41 21.10
C CYS A 270 -29.11 2.54 21.94
N CYS A 271 -28.63 1.39 22.43
CA CYS A 271 -29.43 0.40 23.16
C CYS A 271 -29.67 0.77 24.63
N VAL A 272 -28.65 1.24 25.35
CA VAL A 272 -28.76 1.51 26.80
C VAL A 272 -29.46 2.85 27.09
N GLY A 273 -29.47 3.77 26.12
CA GLY A 273 -30.12 5.08 26.24
C GLY A 273 -29.51 5.98 27.32
N ARG A 274 -29.73 7.29 27.27
CA ARG A 274 -29.32 8.21 28.35
C ARG A 274 -30.20 7.92 29.56
N ARG A 275 -29.64 7.35 30.64
CA ARG A 275 -30.36 7.14 31.91
C ARG A 275 -30.82 8.52 32.37
N ASN A 276 -32.07 8.85 32.10
CA ASN A 276 -32.65 10.14 32.47
C ASN A 276 -32.68 10.14 34.00
N THR A 277 -31.74 10.84 34.63
CA THR A 277 -31.89 11.25 36.02
C THR A 277 -33.06 12.22 36.04
N ARG A 278 -34.29 11.69 36.04
CA ARG A 278 -35.48 12.42 36.44
C ARG A 278 -35.18 12.86 37.86
N ARG A 279 -34.74 14.12 38.00
CA ARG A 279 -34.83 14.85 39.26
C ARG A 279 -36.27 14.64 39.74
N TYR A 280 -36.43 13.87 40.80
CA TYR A 280 -37.69 13.77 41.50
C TYR A 280 -37.85 15.13 42.20
N GLY A 281 -38.33 16.11 41.45
CA GLY A 281 -38.82 17.36 42.00
C GLY A 281 -40.02 17.02 42.86
N GLU A 282 -39.80 17.04 44.17
CA GLU A 282 -40.64 17.78 45.09
C GLU A 282 -42.15 17.44 45.00
N LYS A 283 -42.54 16.35 45.68
CA LYS A 283 -43.93 16.13 46.08
C LYS A 283 -43.99 16.06 47.60
N GLY A 284 -44.75 16.98 48.18
CA GLY A 284 -44.99 17.18 49.61
C GLY A 284 -44.61 18.61 49.96
N GLY A 285 -45.39 19.64 49.63
CA GLY A 285 -46.86 19.69 49.78
C GLY A 285 -47.15 19.83 51.27
N TYR A 286 -47.30 21.09 51.69
CA TYR A 286 -47.55 21.65 53.03
C TYR A 286 -48.28 20.75 54.04
#